data_AF-E5VL25-F1
#
_entry.id   AF-E5VL25-F1
#
_cell.length_a   1.000
_cell.length_b   1.000
_cell.length_c   1.000
_cell.angle_alpha   90.00
_cell.angle_beta   90.00
_cell.angle_gamma   90.00
#
_symmetry.space_group_name_H-M   'P 1'
#
loop_
_entity.id
_entity.type
_entity.pdbx_description
1 polymer ?
#
loop_
_entity_poly.entity_id
_entity_poly.type
_entity_poly.pdbx_seq_one_letter_code
_entity_poly.pdbx_strand_id
1 'polypeptide(L)'
;MKLNNKIMLITYADSLGNDLNELKSVIDKYYAKAVGGIHILPFFPSSADRGFAPMRYDQVDARFGSFEDIKELSKNYYLMFDFMVNHISRSSTYFNDFKEKRKNQNIKIFYSLQKFLGKW
;
A
#
# COMPACT_ATOMS: atom_id res chain seq x y z
N MET A 1 -0.14 -17.54 11.26
CA MET A 1 0.61 -16.37 11.78
C MET A 1 0.10 -16.08 13.18
N LYS A 2 0.97 -15.98 14.19
CA LYS A 2 0.56 -15.69 15.57
C LYS A 2 0.61 -14.17 15.74
N LEU A 3 -0.55 -13.53 15.91
CA LEU A 3 -0.60 -12.11 16.26
C LEU A 3 -0.09 -11.95 17.69
N ASN A 4 0.92 -11.11 17.88
CA ASN A 4 1.50 -10.85 19.20
C ASN A 4 0.66 -9.78 19.90
N ASN A 5 0.31 -9.99 21.17
CA ASN A 5 -0.35 -8.97 21.98
C ASN A 5 0.66 -7.88 22.37
N LYS A 6 0.89 -6.95 21.45
CA LYS A 6 1.83 -5.84 21.55
C LYS A 6 1.17 -4.58 21.00
N ILE A 7 1.68 -3.42 21.43
CA ILE A 7 1.24 -2.12 20.94
C ILE A 7 1.66 -1.97 19.48
N MET A 8 0.75 -1.43 18.65
CA MET A 8 0.98 -1.12 17.25
C MET A 8 1.00 0.39 17.04
N LEU A 9 1.99 0.86 16.30
CA LEU A 9 2.04 2.23 15.77
C LEU A 9 1.40 2.27 14.39
N ILE A 10 0.51 3.23 14.15
CA ILE A 10 -0.03 3.52 12.81
C ILE A 10 0.61 4.83 12.34
N THR A 11 1.25 4.82 11.17
CA THR A 11 1.98 5.98 10.64
C THR A 11 2.10 5.94 9.13
N TYR A 12 2.26 7.11 8.49
CA TYR A 12 2.79 7.16 7.12
C TYR A 12 4.31 6.96 7.13
N ALA A 13 4.84 6.57 5.96
CA ALA A 13 6.28 6.50 5.72
C ALA A 13 6.99 7.87 5.89
N ASP A 14 6.27 8.98 5.73
CA ASP A 14 6.78 10.36 5.71
C ASP A 14 6.30 11.23 6.88
N SER A 15 5.73 10.64 7.94
CA SER A 15 5.19 11.42 9.09
C SER A 15 6.09 11.44 10.33
N LEU A 16 7.06 10.53 10.40
CA LEU A 16 8.05 10.43 11.49
C LEU A 16 9.45 10.38 10.89
N GLY A 17 9.79 11.41 10.12
CA GLY A 17 10.89 11.41 9.16
C GLY A 17 10.34 11.61 7.74
N ASN A 18 11.20 11.56 6.73
CA ASN A 18 10.81 11.80 5.33
C ASN A 18 10.56 10.52 4.52
N ASP A 19 11.08 9.38 4.97
CA ASP A 19 11.00 8.10 4.26
C ASP A 19 11.08 6.89 5.22
N LEU A 20 11.09 5.68 4.68
CA LEU A 20 11.13 4.44 5.47
C LEU A 20 12.42 4.29 6.31
N ASN A 21 13.54 4.84 5.86
CA ASN A 21 14.82 4.77 6.57
C ASN A 21 14.85 5.72 7.77
N GLU A 22 14.36 6.95 7.57
CA GLU A 22 14.20 7.89 8.68
C GLU A 22 13.11 7.42 9.66
N LEU A 23 12.00 6.87 9.16
CA LEU A 23 10.97 6.25 9.99
C LEU A 23 11.57 5.17 10.89
N LYS A 24 12.35 4.25 10.31
CA LYS A 24 13.05 3.20 11.08
C LYS A 24 13.96 3.82 12.14
N SER A 25 14.72 4.84 11.78
CA SER A 25 15.64 5.53 12.69
C SER A 25 14.91 6.19 13.87
N VAL A 26 13.77 6.83 13.62
CA VAL A 26 12.93 7.44 14.66
C VAL A 26 12.32 6.38 15.56
N ILE A 27 11.78 5.30 15.01
CA ILE A 27 11.18 4.22 15.81
C ILE A 27 12.24 3.52 16.66
N ASP A 28 13.38 3.15 16.08
CA ASP A 28 14.45 2.47 16.80
C ASP A 28 15.00 3.33 17.95
N LYS A 29 15.11 4.65 17.75
CA LYS A 29 15.64 5.57 18.76
C LYS A 29 14.66 5.88 19.88
N TYR A 30 13.40 6.13 19.56
CA TYR A 30 12.45 6.70 20.51
C TYR A 30 11.36 5.73 20.97
N TYR A 31 11.04 4.71 20.18
CA TYR A 31 9.85 3.87 20.37
C TYR A 31 10.13 2.36 20.45
N ALA A 32 11.37 1.91 20.26
CA ALA A 32 11.74 0.49 20.22
C ALA A 32 11.29 -0.35 21.43
N LYS A 33 11.15 0.27 22.61
CA LYS A 33 10.67 -0.41 23.83
C LYS A 33 9.15 -0.38 24.00
N ALA A 34 8.46 0.47 23.25
CA ALA A 34 7.02 0.71 23.39
C ALA A 34 6.21 -0.07 22.35
N VAL A 35 6.68 -0.15 21.11
CA VAL A 35 5.92 -0.74 19.98
C VAL A 35 6.48 -2.11 19.61
N GLY A 36 5.58 -3.06 19.33
CA GLY A 36 5.96 -4.37 18.78
C GLY A 36 5.68 -4.48 17.28
N GLY A 37 4.81 -3.63 16.74
CA GLY A 37 4.44 -3.66 15.34
C GLY A 37 4.08 -2.29 14.78
N ILE A 38 4.07 -2.22 13.45
CA ILE A 38 3.88 -0.98 12.71
C ILE A 38 2.88 -1.24 11.58
N HIS A 39 1.78 -0.49 11.57
CA HIS A 39 0.94 -0.34 10.39
C HIS A 39 1.44 0.86 9.60
N ILE A 40 2.08 0.58 8.47
CA ILE A 40 2.54 1.61 7.54
C ILE A 40 1.37 1.87 6.57
N LEU A 41 0.82 3.08 6.64
CA LEU A 41 -0.21 3.56 5.71
C LEU A 41 0.32 3.53 4.27
N PRO A 42 -0.55 3.54 3.24
CA PRO A 42 -0.16 3.13 1.88
C PRO A 42 1.10 3.83 1.36
N PHE A 43 2.11 3.02 1.05
CA PHE A 43 3.45 3.45 0.58
C PHE A 43 3.72 3.07 -0.88
N PHE A 44 2.69 2.61 -1.59
CA PHE A 44 2.78 2.30 -3.02
C PHE A 44 2.66 3.58 -3.87
N PRO A 45 3.16 3.57 -5.13
CA PRO A 45 2.91 4.66 -6.07
C PRO A 45 1.42 4.94 -6.17
N SER A 46 1.04 6.19 -5.94
CA SER A 46 -0.36 6.57 -5.79
C SER A 46 -0.64 7.91 -6.46
N SER A 47 -1.81 8.04 -7.07
CA SER A 47 -2.17 9.25 -7.81
C SER A 47 -2.91 10.29 -6.98
N ALA A 48 -3.42 9.93 -5.80
CA ALA A 48 -4.28 10.77 -4.96
C ALA A 48 -4.44 10.19 -3.55
N ASP A 49 -5.21 10.90 -2.72
CA ASP A 49 -5.76 10.41 -1.44
C ASP A 49 -4.69 9.90 -0.46
N ARG A 50 -3.56 10.62 -0.36
CA ARG A 50 -2.41 10.29 0.52
C ARG A 50 -2.03 8.79 0.49
N GLY A 51 -2.08 8.17 -0.69
CA GLY A 51 -1.71 6.76 -0.87
C GLY A 51 -2.87 5.82 -1.18
N PHE A 52 -4.11 6.17 -0.83
CA PHE A 52 -5.30 5.31 -1.00
C PHE A 52 -5.84 5.20 -2.44
N ALA A 53 -5.21 5.87 -3.41
CA ALA A 53 -5.43 5.65 -4.85
C ALA A 53 -4.20 4.98 -5.51
N PRO A 54 -3.86 3.72 -5.15
CA PRO A 54 -2.65 3.06 -5.61
C PRO A 54 -2.71 2.81 -7.12
N MET A 55 -1.59 2.98 -7.79
CA MET A 55 -1.43 2.68 -9.21
C MET A 55 -0.93 1.26 -9.45
N ARG A 56 -0.22 0.69 -8.48
CA ARG A 56 0.36 -0.66 -8.49
C ARG A 56 0.78 -1.08 -7.09
N TYR A 57 1.08 -2.36 -6.90
CA TYR A 57 1.42 -2.95 -5.59
C TYR A 57 2.75 -3.72 -5.57
N ASP A 58 3.39 -3.87 -6.73
CA ASP A 58 4.61 -4.63 -6.93
C ASP A 58 5.89 -3.78 -6.78
N GLN A 59 5.76 -2.53 -6.32
CA GLN A 59 6.88 -1.68 -5.91
C GLN A 59 6.46 -0.67 -4.84
N VAL A 60 7.42 -0.26 -4.01
CA VAL A 60 7.29 0.91 -3.12
C VAL A 60 7.39 2.20 -3.95
N ASP A 61 6.74 3.27 -3.51
CA ASP A 61 6.94 4.60 -4.09
C ASP A 61 8.39 5.04 -3.84
N ALA A 62 9.10 5.40 -4.90
CA ALA A 62 10.52 5.75 -4.82
C ALA A 62 10.81 6.92 -3.86
N ARG A 63 9.81 7.75 -3.55
CA ARG A 63 9.92 8.82 -2.55
C ARG A 63 10.08 8.29 -1.11
N PHE A 64 9.58 7.08 -0.85
CA PHE A 64 9.62 6.45 0.47
C PHE A 64 10.70 5.37 0.58
N GLY A 65 11.18 4.82 -0.55
CA GLY A 65 12.24 3.81 -0.60
C GLY A 65 11.87 2.57 -1.42
N SER A 66 12.19 1.40 -0.90
CA SER A 66 12.10 0.10 -1.56
C SER A 66 11.52 -0.98 -0.63
N PHE A 67 11.24 -2.16 -1.19
CA PHE A 67 10.86 -3.31 -0.37
C PHE A 67 11.99 -3.81 0.54
N GLU A 68 13.25 -3.50 0.25
CA GLU A 68 14.35 -3.86 1.16
C GLU A 68 14.28 -3.03 2.45
N ASP A 69 13.85 -1.77 2.38
CA ASP A 69 13.64 -0.91 3.56
C ASP A 69 12.47 -1.44 4.41
N ILE A 70 11.39 -1.90 3.77
CA ILE A 70 10.28 -2.60 4.45
C ILE A 70 10.78 -3.88 5.14
N LYS A 71 11.63 -4.65 4.44
CA LYS A 71 12.21 -5.87 4.99
C LYS A 71 13.13 -5.58 6.17
N GLU A 72 13.81 -4.44 6.19
CA GLU A 72 14.59 -4.02 7.36
C GLU A 72 13.72 -3.70 8.57
N LEU A 73 12.60 -3.00 8.38
CA LEU A 73 11.62 -2.79 9.46
C LEU A 73 11.08 -4.13 10.00
N SER A 74 10.87 -5.11 9.12
CA SER A 74 10.31 -6.41 9.51
C SER A 74 11.21 -7.26 10.42
N LYS A 75 12.51 -6.94 10.50
CA LYS A 75 13.45 -7.66 11.37
C LYS A 75 13.14 -7.45 12.85
N ASN A 76 12.63 -6.26 13.20
CA ASN A 76 12.38 -5.87 14.59
C ASN A 76 10.89 -5.74 14.92
N TYR A 77 10.04 -5.50 13.92
CA TYR A 77 8.63 -5.19 14.12
C TYR A 77 7.76 -6.07 13.22
N TYR A 78 6.61 -6.53 13.72
CA TYR A 78 5.61 -7.11 12.82
C TYR A 78 4.90 -6.00 12.05
N LEU A 79 4.68 -6.21 10.77
CA LEU A 79 4.18 -5.17 9.87
C LEU A 79 2.74 -5.45 9.44
N MET A 80 1.98 -4.36 9.29
CA MET A 80 0.62 -4.36 8.74
C MET A 80 0.55 -3.30 7.63
N PHE A 81 -0.16 -3.61 6.56
CA PHE A 81 -0.30 -2.72 5.40
C PHE A 81 -1.72 -2.77 4.86
N ASP A 82 -2.10 -1.72 4.14
CA ASP A 82 -3.35 -1.67 3.41
C ASP A 82 -3.23 -2.31 2.03
N PHE A 83 -4.24 -3.10 1.68
CA PHE A 83 -4.48 -3.56 0.32
C PHE A 83 -5.89 -3.11 -0.09
N MET A 84 -5.98 -2.12 -0.98
CA MET A 84 -7.27 -1.53 -1.39
C MET A 84 -7.98 -2.49 -2.34
N VAL A 85 -8.76 -3.42 -1.77
CA VAL A 85 -9.52 -4.44 -2.52
C VAL A 85 -10.67 -3.87 -3.35
N ASN A 86 -11.18 -2.71 -2.96
CA ASN A 86 -12.39 -2.12 -3.53
C ASN A 86 -12.09 -1.31 -4.80
N HIS A 87 -10.93 -0.66 -4.87
CA HIS A 87 -10.60 0.26 -5.96
C HIS A 87 -9.10 0.34 -6.23
N ILE A 88 -8.78 0.78 -7.45
CA ILE A 88 -7.42 1.09 -7.91
C ILE A 88 -7.44 2.41 -8.69
N SER A 89 -6.33 3.12 -8.75
CA SER A 89 -6.24 4.39 -9.48
C SER A 89 -6.65 4.23 -10.95
N ARG A 90 -7.41 5.21 -11.46
CA ARG A 90 -7.69 5.34 -12.89
C ARG A 90 -6.43 5.53 -13.75
N SER A 91 -5.33 5.97 -13.13
CA SER A 91 -4.04 6.14 -13.81
C SER A 91 -3.21 4.85 -13.80
N SER A 92 -3.71 3.78 -13.19
CA SER A 92 -3.02 2.48 -13.14
C SER A 92 -2.91 1.85 -14.53
N THR A 93 -1.85 1.06 -14.71
CA THR A 93 -1.68 0.23 -15.92
C THR A 93 -2.84 -0.73 -16.10
N TYR A 94 -3.37 -1.30 -15.02
CA TYR A 94 -4.53 -2.21 -15.05
C TYR A 94 -5.78 -1.53 -15.61
N PHE A 95 -6.08 -0.31 -15.17
CA PHE A 95 -7.25 0.43 -15.64
C PHE A 95 -7.08 0.90 -17.08
N ASN A 96 -5.89 1.37 -17.45
CA ASN A 96 -5.58 1.77 -18.83
C ASN A 96 -5.68 0.56 -19.78
N ASP A 97 -5.14 -0.60 -19.39
CA ASP A 97 -5.24 -1.85 -20.15
C ASP A 97 -6.70 -2.27 -20.35
N PHE A 98 -7.52 -2.19 -19.29
CA PHE A 98 -8.96 -2.43 -19.38
C PHE A 98 -9.65 -1.45 -20.36
N LYS A 99 -9.30 -0.17 -20.32
CA LYS A 99 -9.88 0.85 -21.20
C LYS A 99 -9.56 0.58 -22.68
N GLU A 100 -8.33 0.23 -22.99
CA GLU A 100 -7.87 -0.05 -24.36
C GLU A 100 -8.39 -1.39 -24.90
N LYS A 101 -8.34 -2.44 -24.06
CA LYS A 101 -8.71 -3.81 -24.45
C LYS A 101 -10.17 -4.15 -24.16
N ARG A 102 -11.02 -3.16 -23.87
CA ARG A 102 -12.44 -3.32 -23.51
C ARG A 102 -13.26 -4.21 -24.46
N LYS A 103 -12.84 -4.37 -25.72
CA LYS A 103 -13.47 -5.26 -26.73
C LYS A 103 -13.02 -6.73 -26.64
N ASN A 104 -11.87 -7.02 -26.03
CA ASN A 104 -11.38 -8.38 -25.81
C ASN A 104 -11.97 -8.92 -24.50
N GLN A 105 -12.94 -9.83 -24.62
CA GLN A 105 -13.82 -10.32 -23.54
C GLN A 105 -13.10 -11.05 -22.37
N ASN A 106 -11.78 -11.17 -22.40
CA ASN A 106 -11.02 -12.00 -21.46
C ASN A 106 -10.47 -11.25 -20.23
N ILE A 107 -10.62 -9.94 -20.11
CA ILE A 107 -10.23 -9.21 -18.90
C ILE A 107 -11.43 -9.12 -17.95
N LYS A 108 -11.52 -10.07 -17.01
CA LYS A 108 -12.60 -10.18 -16.01
C LYS A 108 -12.34 -9.40 -14.70
N ILE A 109 -11.28 -8.60 -14.63
CA ILE A 109 -10.82 -7.94 -13.40
C ILE A 109 -11.65 -6.69 -13.05
N PHE A 110 -12.30 -6.06 -14.04
CA PHE A 110 -13.12 -4.87 -13.83
C PHE A 110 -14.59 -5.13 -14.21
N TYR A 111 -15.51 -4.72 -13.33
CA TYR A 111 -16.95 -4.72 -13.61
C TYR A 111 -17.39 -3.32 -14.06
N SER A 112 -18.04 -3.23 -15.22
CA SER A 112 -18.77 -2.01 -15.58
C SER A 112 -20.12 -2.02 -14.88
N LEU A 113 -20.62 -0.84 -14.51
CA LEU A 113 -21.99 -0.66 -14.01
C LEU A 113 -23.04 -1.24 -14.97
N GLN A 114 -22.81 -1.13 -16.28
CA GLN A 114 -23.68 -1.72 -17.29
C GLN A 114 -23.77 -3.26 -17.16
N LYS A 115 -22.63 -3.93 -16.93
CA LYS A 115 -22.56 -5.38 -16.71
C LYS A 115 -23.14 -5.79 -15.35
N PHE A 116 -22.95 -4.97 -14.31
CA PHE A 116 -23.49 -5.20 -12.98
C PHE A 116 -25.03 -5.05 -12.94
N LEU A 117 -25.56 -4.05 -13.64
CA LEU A 117 -27.00 -3.73 -13.68
C LEU A 117 -27.77 -4.51 -14.75
N GLY A 118 -27.13 -5.44 -15.46
CA GLY A 118 -27.80 -6.33 -16.43
C GLY A 118 -28.39 -5.63 -17.66
N LYS A 119 -27.95 -4.42 -18.00
CA LYS A 119 -28.42 -3.72 -19.22
C LYS A 119 -27.49 -4.06 -20.38
N TRP A 120 -27.93 -5.01 -21.21
CA TRP A 120 -27.30 -5.39 -22.48
C TRP A 120 -27.18 -4.20 -23.42
#